data_AF-A0A3R6X954-F1
#
_entry.id   AF-A0A3R6X954-F1
#
_cell.length_a   1.000
_cell.length_b   1.000
_cell.length_c   1.000
_cell.angle_alpha   90.00
_cell.angle_beta   90.00
_cell.angle_gamma   90.00
#
_symmetry.space_group_name_H-M   'P 1'
#
loop_
_entity.id
_entity.type
_entity.pdbx_description
1 polymer ?
#
loop_
_entity_poly.entity_id
_entity_poly.type
_entity_poly.pdbx_seq_one_letter_code
_entity_poly.pdbx_strand_id
1 'polypeptide(L)'
;MYLVNAEIKATQQGYKSRMSFKDKKGVLHEKVIEKERQASMQSNYLAGLLAVLGTLERPCMLSIYSHSDYIVEPIRQGWLQSWAQHDWKNAKGKTVRNAEQWKHVKKLLAEHTVRFIKED
;
A
#
# COMPACT_ATOMS: atom_id res chain seq x y z
N MET A 1 -18.79 1.71 -9.14
CA MET A 1 -17.48 1.80 -8.48
C MET A 1 -17.39 0.62 -7.52
N TYR A 2 -16.42 -0.27 -7.68
CA TYR A 2 -16.28 -1.44 -6.80
C TYR A 2 -15.39 -1.08 -5.61
N LEU A 3 -15.73 -1.61 -4.44
CA LEU A 3 -14.87 -1.55 -3.26
C LEU A 3 -13.97 -2.78 -3.27
N VAL A 4 -12.67 -2.54 -3.35
CA VAL A 4 -11.63 -3.55 -3.19
C VAL A 4 -11.10 -3.45 -1.77
N ASN A 5 -11.06 -4.58 -1.06
CA ASN A 5 -10.36 -4.69 0.22
C ASN A 5 -9.01 -5.33 -0.03
N ALA A 6 -7.96 -4.79 0.57
CA ALA A 6 -6.62 -5.35 0.50
C ALA A 6 -6.01 -5.45 1.90
N GLU A 7 -5.47 -6.61 2.25
CA GLU A 7 -4.75 -6.86 3.49
C GLU A 7 -3.28 -7.12 3.15
N ILE A 8 -2.36 -6.50 3.89
CA ILE A 8 -0.92 -6.63 3.65
C ILE A 8 -0.20 -7.06 4.92
N LYS A 9 0.52 -8.17 4.81
CA LYS A 9 1.42 -8.70 5.84
C LYS A 9 2.82 -8.86 5.26
N ALA A 10 3.84 -8.56 6.05
CA ALA A 10 5.22 -8.70 5.62
C ALA A 10 6.15 -9.13 6.76
N THR A 11 7.19 -9.87 6.40
CA THR A 11 8.32 -10.24 7.26
C THR A 11 9.62 -9.79 6.59
N GLN A 12 10.77 -10.11 7.17
CA GLN A 12 12.06 -9.89 6.51
C GLN A 12 12.31 -10.87 5.34
N GLN A 13 11.55 -11.96 5.27
CA GLN A 13 11.71 -13.02 4.25
C GLN A 13 10.73 -12.87 3.08
N GLY A 14 9.71 -12.02 3.18
CA GLY A 14 8.78 -11.78 2.09
C GLY A 14 7.56 -10.98 2.49
N TYR A 15 6.55 -10.98 1.63
CA TYR A 15 5.24 -10.41 1.90
C TYR A 15 4.12 -11.28 1.34
N LYS A 16 2.94 -11.11 1.92
CA LYS A 16 1.69 -11.69 1.48
C LYS A 16 0.62 -10.60 1.47
N SER A 17 -0.06 -10.46 0.34
CA SER A 17 -1.15 -9.52 0.16
C SER A 17 -2.39 -10.25 -0.33
N ARG A 18 -3.51 -10.07 0.35
CA ARG A 18 -4.81 -10.60 -0.08
C ARG A 18 -5.66 -9.44 -0.57
N MET A 19 -6.31 -9.59 -1.71
CA MET A 19 -7.32 -8.64 -2.18
C MET A 19 -8.64 -9.34 -2.43
N SER A 20 -9.73 -8.65 -2.17
CA SER A 20 -11.07 -9.15 -2.45
C SER A 20 -12.02 -8.04 -2.89
N PHE A 21 -12.96 -8.38 -3.76
CA PHE A 21 -14.08 -7.50 -4.11
C PHE A 21 -15.33 -8.33 -4.41
N LYS A 22 -16.51 -7.72 -4.27
CA LYS A 22 -17.77 -8.33 -4.70
C LYS A 22 -18.22 -7.71 -6.03
N ASP A 23 -18.61 -8.54 -6.98
CA ASP A 23 -19.17 -8.07 -8.24
C ASP A 23 -20.66 -7.68 -8.11
N LYS A 24 -21.27 -7.25 -9.22
CA LYS A 24 -22.69 -6.85 -9.25
C LYS A 24 -23.67 -7.97 -8.91
N LYS A 25 -23.25 -9.23 -9.03
CA LYS A 25 -24.04 -10.42 -8.71
C LYS A 25 -23.81 -10.88 -7.26
N GLY A 26 -22.98 -10.15 -6.51
CA GLY A 26 -22.62 -10.49 -5.13
C GLY A 26 -21.57 -11.58 -5.00
N VAL A 27 -20.98 -12.05 -6.12
CA VAL A 27 -19.93 -13.07 -6.09
C VAL A 27 -18.66 -12.44 -5.55
N LEU A 28 -18.06 -13.09 -4.55
CA LEU A 28 -16.78 -12.70 -3.97
C LEU A 28 -15.65 -13.19 -4.87
N HIS A 29 -14.81 -12.26 -5.32
CA HIS A 29 -13.58 -12.53 -6.03
C HIS A 29 -12.42 -12.27 -5.09
N GLU A 30 -11.49 -13.20 -4.99
CA GLU A 30 -10.30 -13.07 -4.14
C GLU A 30 -9.03 -13.38 -4.92
N LYS A 31 -7.95 -12.71 -4.55
CA LYS A 31 -6.61 -12.99 -5.07
C LYS A 31 -5.59 -12.84 -3.94
N VAL A 32 -4.67 -13.78 -3.87
CA VAL A 32 -3.54 -13.75 -2.94
C VAL A 32 -2.26 -13.59 -3.76
N ILE A 33 -1.42 -12.65 -3.34
CA ILE A 33 -0.12 -12.37 -3.94
C ILE A 33 0.93 -12.59 -2.84
N GLU A 34 1.81 -13.54 -3.05
CA GLU A 34 2.86 -13.90 -2.10
C GLU A 34 4.20 -13.94 -2.82
N LYS A 35 5.23 -13.38 -2.19
CA LYS A 35 6.57 -13.34 -2.77
C LYS A 35 7.63 -13.42 -1.69
N GLU A 36 8.54 -14.36 -1.85
CA GLU A 36 9.78 -14.43 -1.09
C GLU A 36 10.72 -13.31 -1.54
N ARG A 37 11.22 -12.56 -0.57
CA ARG A 37 12.12 -11.43 -0.78
C ARG A 37 12.87 -11.13 0.51
N GLN A 38 14.17 -11.35 0.51
CA GLN A 38 15.04 -10.90 1.61
C GLN A 38 15.24 -9.39 1.56
N ALA A 39 14.59 -8.68 2.48
CA ALA A 39 14.71 -7.23 2.64
C ALA A 39 14.23 -6.80 4.03
N SER A 40 14.34 -5.51 4.34
CA SER A 40 13.70 -4.99 5.55
C SER A 40 12.18 -5.21 5.50
N MET A 41 11.59 -5.51 6.66
CA MET A 41 10.13 -5.70 6.79
C MET A 41 9.35 -4.49 6.22
N GLN A 42 9.83 -3.27 6.46
CA GLN A 42 9.27 -2.03 5.90
C GLN A 42 9.28 -2.00 4.37
N SER A 43 10.38 -2.44 3.75
CA SER A 43 10.49 -2.54 2.28
C SER A 43 9.54 -3.61 1.72
N ASN A 44 9.36 -4.73 2.44
CA ASN A 44 8.43 -5.79 2.03
C ASN A 44 6.96 -5.38 2.19
N TYR A 45 6.61 -4.60 3.22
CA TYR A 45 5.29 -3.99 3.33
C TYR A 45 4.97 -3.10 2.11
N LEU A 46 5.92 -2.25 1.69
CA LEU A 46 5.76 -1.44 0.49
C LEU A 46 5.70 -2.27 -0.80
N ALA A 47 6.46 -3.36 -0.88
CA ALA A 47 6.40 -4.27 -2.02
C ALA A 47 5.03 -4.96 -2.13
N GLY A 48 4.44 -5.39 -1.02
CA GLY A 48 3.07 -5.91 -0.98
C GLY A 48 2.03 -4.87 -1.42
N LEU A 49 2.16 -3.64 -0.92
CA LEU A 49 1.29 -2.54 -1.36
C LEU A 49 1.40 -2.28 -2.86
N LEU A 50 2.62 -2.23 -3.40
CA LEU A 50 2.84 -2.07 -4.84
C LEU A 50 2.27 -3.23 -5.66
N ALA A 51 2.37 -4.46 -5.16
CA ALA A 51 1.82 -5.63 -5.84
C ALA A 51 0.29 -5.60 -5.89
N VAL A 52 -0.36 -5.12 -4.83
CA VAL A 52 -1.80 -4.88 -4.80
C VAL A 52 -2.17 -3.81 -5.83
N LEU A 53 -1.55 -2.64 -5.76
CA LEU A 53 -1.87 -1.51 -6.63
C LEU A 53 -1.59 -1.84 -8.11
N GLY A 54 -0.49 -2.51 -8.41
CA GLY A 54 -0.13 -2.91 -9.78
C GLY A 54 -1.03 -4.00 -10.38
N THR A 55 -1.91 -4.62 -9.60
CA THR A 55 -2.93 -5.56 -10.10
C THR A 55 -4.22 -4.84 -10.51
N LEU A 56 -4.44 -3.60 -10.07
CA LEU A 56 -5.67 -2.86 -10.33
C LEU A 56 -5.62 -2.25 -11.74
N GLU A 57 -6.47 -2.75 -12.63
CA GLU A 57 -6.50 -2.28 -14.03
C GLU A 57 -7.35 -1.00 -14.24
N ARG A 58 -8.13 -0.61 -13.23
CA ARG A 58 -9.09 0.51 -13.34
C ARG A 58 -9.17 1.29 -12.02
N PRO A 59 -9.44 2.61 -12.07
CA PRO A 59 -9.74 3.41 -10.89
C PRO A 59 -10.83 2.77 -10.03
N CYS A 60 -10.59 2.68 -8.71
CA CYS A 60 -11.49 2.01 -7.78
C CYS A 60 -11.40 2.63 -6.37
N MET A 61 -12.34 2.25 -5.52
CA MET A 61 -12.24 2.51 -4.08
C MET A 61 -11.47 1.36 -3.45
N LEU A 62 -10.42 1.68 -2.70
CA LEU A 62 -9.54 0.71 -2.09
C LEU A 62 -9.47 0.93 -0.58
N SER A 63 -9.85 -0.09 0.19
CA SER A 63 -9.62 -0.15 1.63
C SER A 63 -8.40 -1.03 1.89
N ILE A 64 -7.34 -0.44 2.43
CA ILE A 64 -6.10 -1.15 2.73
C ILE A 64 -5.97 -1.34 4.24
N TYR A 65 -5.87 -2.60 4.64
CA TYR A 65 -5.74 -3.06 6.00
C TYR A 65 -4.29 -3.47 6.28
N SER A 66 -3.73 -2.98 7.38
CA SER A 66 -2.39 -3.37 7.82
C SER A 66 -2.17 -3.06 9.30
N HIS A 67 -1.45 -3.94 9.99
CA HIS A 67 -0.91 -3.68 11.33
C HIS A 67 0.34 -2.78 11.32
N SER A 68 0.87 -2.42 10.14
CA SER A 68 2.09 -1.64 10.02
C SER A 68 1.81 -0.13 10.01
N ASP A 69 2.19 0.55 11.09
CA ASP A 69 2.21 2.02 11.15
C ASP A 69 3.05 2.63 10.03
N TYR A 70 4.08 1.92 9.58
CA TYR A 70 4.91 2.36 8.47
C TYR A 70 4.13 2.49 7.16
N ILE A 71 3.06 1.74 6.97
CA ILE A 71 2.18 1.87 5.79
C ILE A 71 1.02 2.81 6.08
N VAL A 72 0.42 2.70 7.26
CA VAL A 72 -0.85 3.38 7.55
C VAL A 72 -0.66 4.87 7.87
N GLU A 73 0.30 5.22 8.73
CA GLU A 73 0.46 6.59 9.22
C GLU A 73 0.91 7.59 8.13
N PRO A 74 1.81 7.26 7.19
CA PRO A 74 2.21 8.21 6.16
C PRO A 74 1.07 8.74 5.29
N ILE A 75 0.04 7.92 5.05
CA ILE A 75 -1.15 8.38 4.31
C ILE A 75 -2.11 9.10 5.25
N ARG A 76 -2.41 8.54 6.43
CA ARG A 76 -3.38 9.13 7.38
C ARG A 76 -2.96 10.53 7.84
N GLN A 77 -1.68 10.74 8.08
CA GLN A 77 -1.11 12.01 8.56
C GLN A 77 -0.75 12.96 7.42
N GLY A 78 -0.98 12.59 6.15
CA GLY A 78 -0.61 13.39 4.99
C GLY A 78 0.90 13.50 4.73
N TRP A 79 1.73 12.70 5.40
CA TRP A 79 3.19 12.76 5.23
C TRP A 79 3.63 12.36 3.82
N LEU A 80 2.96 11.42 3.17
CA LEU A 80 3.27 11.03 1.80
C LEU A 80 3.17 12.21 0.82
N GLN A 81 2.21 13.10 1.04
CA GLN A 81 2.06 14.32 0.25
C GLN A 81 3.17 15.32 0.57
N SER A 82 3.44 15.55 1.85
CA SER A 82 4.52 16.43 2.31
C SER A 82 5.89 15.98 1.78
N TRP A 83 6.22 14.69 1.88
CA TRP A 83 7.47 14.14 1.35
C TRP A 83 7.60 14.38 -0.15
N ALA A 84 6.54 14.20 -0.93
CA ALA A 84 6.58 14.44 -2.37
C ALA A 84 6.78 15.92 -2.73
N GLN A 85 6.35 16.84 -1.88
CA GLN A 85 6.57 18.29 -2.05
C GLN A 85 7.97 18.74 -1.61
N HIS A 86 8.64 17.97 -0.75
CA HIS A 86 9.93 18.31 -0.13
C HIS A 86 11.06 17.35 -0.55
N ASP A 87 11.13 17.01 -1.84
CA ASP A 87 12.18 16.14 -2.42
C ASP A 87 12.42 14.83 -1.65
N TRP A 88 11.34 14.26 -1.11
CA TRP A 88 11.35 13.03 -0.33
C TRP A 88 12.21 13.09 0.92
N LYS A 89 12.27 14.28 1.55
CA LYS A 89 12.94 14.49 2.84
C LYS A 89 11.91 14.58 3.99
N ASN A 90 12.33 14.14 5.16
CA ASN A 90 11.57 14.32 6.39
C ASN A 90 11.82 15.70 7.01
N ALA A 91 11.13 16.02 8.11
CA ALA A 91 11.28 17.29 8.82
C ALA A 91 12.70 17.60 9.32
N LYS A 92 13.59 16.59 9.38
CA LYS A 92 15.01 16.74 9.75
C LYS A 92 15.92 16.91 8.53
N GLY A 93 15.36 17.10 7.34
CA GLY A 93 16.10 17.24 6.08
C GLY A 93 16.73 15.95 5.55
N LYS A 94 16.49 14.79 6.19
CA LYS A 94 17.02 13.50 5.76
C LYS A 94 16.07 12.84 4.76
N THR A 95 16.62 12.20 3.74
CA THR A 95 15.84 11.38 2.81
C THR A 95 15.03 10.33 3.57
N VAL A 96 13.74 10.24 3.24
CA VAL A 96 12.82 9.27 3.83
C VAL A 96 13.27 7.86 3.44
N ARG A 97 13.24 6.95 4.41
CA ARG A 97 13.58 5.55 4.17
C ARG A 97 12.65 4.96 3.11
N ASN A 98 13.22 4.22 2.15
CA ASN A 98 12.52 3.65 1.00
C ASN A 98 11.83 4.71 0.10
N ALA A 99 12.39 5.92 -0.01
CA ALA A 99 11.85 7.01 -0.82
C ALA A 99 11.39 6.55 -2.21
N GLU A 100 12.24 5.83 -2.96
CA GLU A 100 11.90 5.32 -4.31
C GLU A 100 10.65 4.44 -4.34
N GLN A 101 10.49 3.53 -3.36
CA GLN A 101 9.26 2.71 -3.27
C GLN A 101 8.05 3.59 -2.96
N TRP A 102 8.19 4.60 -2.09
CA TRP A 102 7.11 5.54 -1.82
C TRP A 102 6.76 6.41 -3.03
N LYS A 103 7.72 6.78 -3.89
CA LYS A 103 7.42 7.46 -5.16
C LYS A 103 6.49 6.61 -6.02
N HIS A 104 6.81 5.33 -6.17
CA HIS A 104 5.99 4.39 -6.93
C HIS A 104 4.61 4.19 -6.29
N VAL A 105 4.55 4.05 -4.97
CA VAL A 105 3.27 3.94 -4.24
C VAL A 105 2.43 5.18 -4.48
N LYS A 106 3.00 6.38 -4.34
CA LYS A 106 2.28 7.64 -4.57
C LYS A 106 1.73 7.74 -6.00
N LYS A 107 2.52 7.33 -6.99
CA LYS A 107 2.10 7.35 -8.40
C LYS A 107 0.86 6.48 -8.61
N LEU A 108 0.90 5.23 -8.15
CA LEU A 108 -0.21 4.30 -8.34
C LEU A 108 -1.43 4.67 -7.48
N LEU A 109 -1.22 5.15 -6.24
CA LEU A 109 -2.32 5.61 -5.39
C LEU A 109 -3.11 6.77 -6.00
N ALA A 110 -2.49 7.60 -6.85
CA ALA A 110 -3.17 8.74 -7.48
C ALA A 110 -4.32 8.32 -8.41
N GLU A 111 -4.32 7.08 -8.88
CA GLU A 111 -5.36 6.53 -9.77
C GLU A 111 -6.60 6.02 -8.99
N HIS A 112 -6.53 5.93 -7.67
CA HIS A 112 -7.55 5.30 -6.84
C HIS A 112 -8.00 6.20 -5.68
N THR A 113 -9.24 6.00 -5.24
CA THR A 113 -9.71 6.58 -3.97
C THR A 113 -9.36 5.60 -2.86
N VAL A 114 -8.33 5.91 -2.07
CA VAL A 114 -7.76 4.95 -1.11
C VAL A 114 -8.00 5.39 0.33
N ARG A 115 -8.37 4.43 1.18
CA ARG A 115 -8.41 4.56 2.63
C ARG A 115 -7.50 3.51 3.26
N PHE A 116 -6.65 3.94 4.20
CA PHE A 116 -5.85 3.04 5.02
C PHE A 116 -6.50 2.85 6.39
N ILE A 117 -6.56 1.61 6.84
CA ILE A 117 -7.20 1.17 8.07
C ILE A 117 -6.14 0.41 8.86
N LYS A 118 -5.86 0.88 10.07
CA LYS A 118 -4.99 0.16 11.00
C LYS A 118 -5.78 -1.00 11.58
N GLU A 119 -5.20 -2.19 11.52
CA GLU A 119 -5.73 -3.36 12.23
C GLU A 119 -5.06 -3.44 13.60
N ASP A 120 -5.87 -3.68 14.63
CA ASP A 120 -5.44 -3.84 16.02
C ASP A 120 -4.84 -5.23 16.30
#